data_AF-A0A7S0TZW8-F1
#
_entry.id   AF-A0A7S0TZW8-F1
#
_cell.length_a   1.000
_cell.length_b   1.000
_cell.length_c   1.000
_cell.angle_alpha   90.00
_cell.angle_beta   90.00
_cell.angle_gamma   90.00
#
_symmetry.space_group_name_H-M   'P 1'
#
loop_
_entity.id
_entity.type
_entity.pdbx_description
1 polymer ?
#
loop_
_entity_poly.entity_id
_entity_poly.type
_entity_poly.pdbx_seq_one_letter_code
_entity_poly.pdbx_strand_id
1 'polypeptide(L)'
;DRRGRQLGWMSATDEGPAAAPEGEEQVASKAFDLEKQKALALGALPPRGRESPAFKQFYKSKLCDDFLCAALDHVAALLRVDDMAAARSAGKKPQDVPPAPPEEKQAASLLDQTVKEVSTYYCYTVMQFSRYQAAQQDRMFFESLYEFITNIVVAAFPTHHRFRIEDEVGRIVRTETFNMTRRKNDANHHTKMHFSSRELYVLRYAGDGFMGRRILAALHPRRHAGDSVNQAVSRRSPLAAMLVPSAREISEKNTAAMREDAASRAASRVGGRARSRSP
;
A
#
# COMPACT_ATOMS: atom_id res chain seq x y z
N ASP A 1 -8.93 -6.76 -32.07
CA ASP A 1 -10.30 -6.93 -31.58
C ASP A 1 -10.46 -6.18 -30.26
N ARG A 2 -10.78 -4.87 -30.34
CA ARG A 2 -10.90 -3.96 -29.19
C ARG A 2 -12.40 -3.71 -28.97
N ARG A 3 -13.01 -4.40 -28.00
CA ARG A 3 -14.36 -4.06 -27.55
C ARG A 3 -14.26 -3.12 -26.37
N GLY A 4 -14.71 -1.89 -26.58
CA GLY A 4 -14.89 -0.89 -25.54
C GLY A 4 -15.91 -1.37 -24.50
N ARG A 5 -15.55 -1.23 -23.23
CA ARG A 5 -16.49 -1.32 -22.11
C ARG A 5 -16.91 0.09 -21.76
N GLN A 6 -18.05 0.53 -22.31
CA GLN A 6 -18.81 1.65 -21.77
C GLN A 6 -19.63 1.11 -20.59
N LEU A 7 -19.45 1.71 -19.41
CA LEU A 7 -20.32 1.49 -18.26
C LEU A 7 -21.54 2.39 -18.44
N GLY A 8 -22.59 1.85 -19.07
CA GLY A 8 -23.89 2.49 -19.19
C GLY A 8 -24.70 2.30 -17.91
N TRP A 9 -25.05 3.41 -17.25
CA TRP A 9 -26.05 3.41 -16.19
C TRP A 9 -27.44 3.43 -16.83
N MET A 10 -28.23 2.40 -16.51
CA MET A 10 -29.65 2.31 -16.87
C MET A 10 -30.46 3.26 -15.98
N SER A 11 -31.30 4.08 -16.59
CA SER A 11 -32.56 4.53 -16.00
C SER A 11 -33.56 4.76 -17.13
N ALA A 12 -34.65 4.00 -17.07
CA ALA A 12 -35.73 4.03 -18.04
C ALA A 12 -36.78 5.07 -17.65
N THR A 13 -37.14 5.89 -18.64
CA THR A 13 -38.46 6.41 -19.03
C THR A 13 -39.40 7.02 -17.98
N ASP A 14 -39.73 8.30 -18.19
CA ASP A 14 -41.12 8.74 -18.31
C ASP A 14 -41.20 9.95 -19.28
N GLU A 15 -42.26 10.03 -20.10
CA GLU A 15 -42.40 10.94 -21.25
C GLU A 15 -43.15 12.26 -20.95
N GLY A 16 -42.56 13.39 -21.37
CA GLY A 16 -43.23 14.55 -22.00
C GLY A 16 -43.57 15.80 -21.15
N PRO A 17 -43.70 17.01 -21.74
CA PRO A 17 -42.97 17.57 -22.89
C PRO A 17 -42.46 19.04 -22.70
N ALA A 18 -41.49 19.41 -23.53
CA ALA A 18 -41.22 20.75 -24.10
C ALA A 18 -40.84 21.96 -23.19
N ALA A 19 -39.53 22.19 -23.03
CA ALA A 19 -38.91 23.52 -23.17
C ALA A 19 -37.42 23.37 -23.55
N ALA A 20 -37.03 24.03 -24.65
CA ALA A 20 -35.70 24.00 -25.26
C ALA A 20 -34.74 25.02 -24.58
N PRO A 21 -33.43 25.04 -24.89
CA PRO A 21 -32.40 24.96 -23.86
C PRO A 21 -31.48 26.19 -23.83
N GLU A 22 -31.10 26.65 -22.63
CA GLU A 22 -29.97 27.56 -22.47
C GLU A 22 -29.09 27.10 -21.30
N GLY A 23 -27.81 26.85 -21.60
CA GLY A 23 -26.76 26.67 -20.60
C GLY A 23 -26.38 25.22 -20.31
N GLU A 24 -26.01 24.44 -21.32
CA GLU A 24 -25.13 23.29 -21.08
C GLU A 24 -23.78 23.80 -20.58
N GLU A 25 -23.64 23.87 -19.25
CA GLU A 25 -22.35 23.96 -18.58
C GLU A 25 -21.65 22.61 -18.79
N GLN A 26 -20.96 22.50 -19.92
CA GLN A 26 -20.06 21.39 -20.23
C GLN A 26 -18.93 21.37 -19.21
N VAL A 27 -19.15 20.69 -18.08
CA VAL A 27 -18.05 20.12 -17.30
C VAL A 27 -17.45 19.02 -18.16
N ALA A 28 -16.56 19.42 -19.06
CA ALA A 28 -15.73 18.51 -19.81
C ALA A 28 -14.90 17.71 -18.80
N SER A 29 -15.43 16.54 -18.40
CA SER A 29 -14.67 15.50 -17.74
C SER A 29 -13.54 15.13 -18.70
N LYS A 30 -12.37 15.77 -18.53
CA LYS A 30 -11.14 15.43 -19.24
C LYS A 30 -10.95 13.94 -19.07
N ALA A 31 -11.21 13.18 -20.14
CA ALA A 31 -10.99 11.75 -20.12
C ALA A 31 -9.53 11.50 -19.69
N PHE A 32 -9.35 10.69 -18.66
CA PHE A 32 -8.03 10.37 -18.15
C PHE A 32 -7.28 9.55 -19.20
N ASP A 33 -6.28 10.16 -19.83
CA ASP A 33 -5.43 9.52 -20.82
C ASP A 33 -4.15 9.02 -20.15
N LEU A 34 -4.05 7.70 -19.97
CA LEU A 34 -2.93 7.04 -19.30
C LEU A 34 -1.60 7.33 -20.01
N GLU A 35 -1.56 7.34 -21.34
CA GLU A 35 -0.32 7.58 -22.11
C GLU A 35 0.18 9.01 -21.91
N LYS A 36 -0.73 9.97 -21.93
CA LYS A 36 -0.39 11.37 -21.63
C LYS A 36 0.16 11.51 -20.20
N GLN A 37 -0.47 10.86 -19.23
CA GLN A 37 -0.04 10.93 -17.83
C GLN A 37 1.30 10.22 -17.59
N LYS A 38 1.55 9.12 -18.29
CA LYS A 38 2.87 8.46 -18.31
C LYS A 38 3.96 9.40 -18.81
N ALA A 39 3.73 10.11 -19.90
CA ALA A 39 4.70 11.06 -20.44
C ALA A 39 4.97 12.23 -19.47
N LEU A 40 3.92 12.77 -18.83
CA LEU A 40 4.05 13.82 -17.82
C LEU A 40 4.78 13.34 -16.56
N ALA A 41 4.44 12.14 -16.07
CA ALA A 41 5.10 11.53 -14.91
C ALA A 41 6.57 11.22 -15.19
N LEU A 42 6.90 10.71 -16.38
CA LEU A 42 8.28 10.54 -16.84
C LEU A 42 9.00 11.90 -16.94
N GLY A 43 8.27 12.94 -17.32
CA GLY A 43 8.62 14.36 -17.27
C GLY A 43 9.13 14.82 -15.91
N ALA A 44 8.38 14.47 -14.86
CA ALA A 44 8.58 14.93 -13.49
C ALA A 44 9.63 14.14 -12.68
N LEU A 45 10.10 13.00 -13.20
CA LEU A 45 11.11 12.20 -12.51
C LEU A 45 12.47 12.92 -12.40
N PRO A 46 13.19 12.76 -11.29
CA PRO A 46 14.57 13.23 -11.15
C PRO A 46 15.47 12.67 -12.27
N PRO A 47 16.48 13.43 -12.73
CA PRO A 47 17.37 13.00 -13.82
C PRO A 47 17.99 11.62 -13.54
N ARG A 48 18.40 11.41 -12.29
CA ARG A 48 19.00 10.16 -11.82
C ARG A 48 18.07 8.95 -11.97
N GLY A 49 16.76 9.16 -11.84
CA GLY A 49 15.77 8.10 -11.97
C GLY A 49 15.43 7.79 -13.44
N ARG A 50 15.27 8.84 -14.25
CA ARG A 50 15.02 8.73 -15.70
C ARG A 50 16.14 7.99 -16.44
N GLU A 51 17.37 8.02 -15.93
CA GLU A 51 18.53 7.40 -16.56
C GLU A 51 18.68 5.90 -16.27
N SER A 52 17.94 5.33 -15.31
CA SER A 52 18.04 3.91 -14.99
C SER A 52 17.66 3.03 -16.20
N PRO A 53 18.57 2.16 -16.70
CA PRO A 53 18.29 1.31 -17.85
C PRO A 53 17.17 0.31 -17.56
N ALA A 54 17.11 -0.21 -16.32
CA ALA A 54 16.03 -1.09 -15.88
C ALA A 54 14.67 -0.38 -15.90
N PHE A 55 14.63 0.89 -15.46
CA PHE A 55 13.39 1.67 -15.47
C PHE A 55 12.91 1.97 -16.89
N LYS A 56 13.83 2.32 -17.81
CA LYS A 56 13.49 2.51 -19.23
C LYS A 56 12.93 1.23 -19.86
N GLN A 57 13.47 0.07 -19.49
CA GLN A 57 12.98 -1.22 -19.98
C GLN A 57 11.60 -1.56 -19.41
N PHE A 58 11.40 -1.33 -18.11
CA PHE A 58 10.10 -1.46 -17.45
C PHE A 58 9.05 -0.54 -18.09
N TYR A 59 9.35 0.74 -18.28
CA TYR A 59 8.43 1.73 -18.85
C TYR A 59 7.89 1.33 -20.23
N LYS A 60 8.74 0.70 -21.06
CA LYS A 60 8.39 0.20 -22.40
C LYS A 60 7.68 -1.16 -22.39
N SER A 61 7.64 -1.84 -21.25
CA SER A 61 7.05 -3.17 -21.14
C SER A 61 5.54 -3.08 -20.90
N LYS A 62 4.80 -4.06 -21.42
CA LYS A 62 3.36 -4.20 -21.14
C LYS A 62 3.08 -4.37 -19.63
N LEU A 63 4.05 -4.93 -18.91
CA LEU A 63 3.96 -5.11 -17.46
C LEU A 63 3.83 -3.76 -16.72
N CYS A 64 4.35 -2.67 -17.27
CA CYS A 64 4.11 -1.33 -16.72
C CYS A 64 2.64 -0.90 -16.87
N ASP A 65 2.01 -1.13 -18.03
CA ASP A 65 0.60 -0.84 -18.24
C ASP A 65 -0.29 -1.66 -17.30
N ASP A 66 -0.07 -2.98 -17.26
CA ASP A 66 -0.86 -3.89 -16.44
C ASP A 66 -0.71 -3.55 -14.95
N PHE A 67 0.51 -3.23 -14.50
CA PHE A 67 0.78 -2.78 -13.14
C PHE A 67 0.07 -1.47 -12.80
N LEU A 68 0.11 -0.47 -13.69
CA LEU A 68 -0.52 0.83 -13.45
C LEU A 68 -2.04 0.73 -13.42
N CYS A 69 -2.64 -0.07 -14.31
CA CYS A 69 -4.08 -0.34 -14.29
C CYS A 69 -4.49 -0.98 -12.96
N ALA A 70 -3.78 -2.03 -12.51
CA ALA A 70 -4.05 -2.65 -11.23
C ALA A 70 -3.91 -1.66 -10.05
N ALA A 71 -2.89 -0.78 -10.10
CA ALA A 71 -2.68 0.23 -9.06
C ALA A 71 -3.83 1.26 -9.02
N LEU A 72 -4.33 1.69 -10.18
CA LEU A 72 -5.47 2.58 -10.29
C LEU A 72 -6.76 1.92 -9.78
N ASP A 73 -6.99 0.66 -10.15
CA ASP A 73 -8.14 -0.12 -9.69
C ASP A 73 -8.11 -0.31 -8.16
N HIS A 74 -6.93 -0.58 -7.60
CA HIS A 74 -6.74 -0.68 -6.17
C HIS A 74 -7.05 0.63 -5.44
N VAL A 75 -6.55 1.77 -5.94
CA VAL A 75 -6.84 3.08 -5.33
C VAL A 75 -8.32 3.45 -5.50
N ALA A 76 -8.95 3.13 -6.64
CA ALA A 76 -10.38 3.33 -6.82
C ALA A 76 -11.21 2.51 -5.80
N ALA A 77 -10.84 1.24 -5.58
CA ALA A 77 -11.47 0.40 -4.56
C ALA A 77 -11.26 0.95 -3.15
N LEU A 78 -10.06 1.47 -2.84
CA LEU A 78 -9.75 2.08 -1.54
C LEU A 78 -10.64 3.29 -1.28
N LEU A 79 -10.70 4.22 -2.23
CA LEU A 79 -11.49 5.45 -2.08
C LEU A 79 -12.98 5.12 -1.92
N ARG A 80 -13.48 4.13 -2.66
CA ARG A 80 -14.87 3.65 -2.51
C ARG A 80 -15.16 3.12 -1.10
N VAL A 81 -14.23 2.37 -0.51
CA VAL A 81 -14.36 1.88 0.88
C VAL A 81 -14.31 3.04 1.88
N ASP A 82 -13.39 3.98 1.71
CA ASP A 82 -13.25 5.16 2.57
C ASP A 82 -14.51 6.05 2.51
N ASP A 83 -15.08 6.28 1.32
CA ASP A 83 -16.29 7.08 1.14
C ASP A 83 -17.53 6.42 1.77
N MET A 84 -17.67 5.10 1.62
CA MET A 84 -18.75 4.34 2.27
C MET A 84 -18.62 4.39 3.80
N ALA A 85 -17.40 4.27 4.33
CA ALA A 85 -17.14 4.37 5.76
C ALA A 85 -17.39 5.80 6.29
N ALA A 86 -17.03 6.84 5.52
CA ALA A 86 -17.30 8.23 5.85
C ALA A 86 -18.81 8.52 5.89
N ALA A 87 -19.57 8.07 4.89
CA ALA A 87 -21.02 8.20 4.86
C ALA A 87 -21.70 7.49 6.05
N ARG A 88 -21.17 6.34 6.46
CA ARG A 88 -21.69 5.58 7.61
C ARG A 88 -21.42 6.26 8.96
N SER A 89 -20.27 6.90 9.09
CA SER A 89 -19.82 7.57 10.32
C SER A 89 -20.24 9.03 10.41
N ALA A 90 -20.81 9.61 9.34
CA ALA A 90 -21.28 10.98 9.30
C ALA A 90 -22.26 11.29 10.45
N GLY A 91 -21.82 12.11 11.41
CA GLY A 91 -22.61 12.55 12.56
C GLY A 91 -22.80 11.54 13.69
N LYS A 92 -22.13 10.38 13.66
CA LYS A 92 -22.25 9.34 14.69
C LYS A 92 -20.96 9.20 15.50
N LYS A 93 -21.10 8.99 16.82
CA LYS A 93 -19.95 8.64 17.67
C LYS A 93 -19.45 7.23 17.29
N PRO A 94 -18.15 6.91 17.48
CA PRO A 94 -17.59 5.60 17.09
C PRO A 94 -18.31 4.38 17.70
N GLN A 95 -18.93 4.55 18.87
CA GLN A 95 -19.73 3.52 19.55
C GLN A 95 -21.09 3.25 18.91
N ASP A 96 -21.65 4.20 18.15
CA ASP A 96 -23.02 4.14 17.61
C ASP A 96 -23.05 3.78 16.11
N VAL A 97 -21.90 3.41 15.54
CA VAL A 97 -21.79 3.07 14.12
C VAL A 97 -22.34 1.64 13.92
N PRO A 98 -23.42 1.45 13.14
CA PRO A 98 -23.97 0.13 12.90
C PRO A 98 -22.96 -0.77 12.16
N PRO A 99 -23.06 -2.10 12.32
CA PRO A 99 -22.18 -3.05 11.63
C PRO A 99 -22.24 -2.85 10.12
N ALA A 100 -21.10 -3.07 9.45
CA ALA A 100 -20.94 -2.80 8.02
C ALA A 100 -21.98 -3.56 7.18
N PRO A 101 -22.72 -2.87 6.28
CA PRO A 101 -23.66 -3.50 5.37
C PRO A 101 -22.97 -4.49 4.43
N PRO A 102 -23.72 -5.42 3.81
CA PRO A 102 -23.16 -6.41 2.89
C PRO A 102 -22.39 -5.77 1.72
N GLU A 103 -22.82 -4.59 1.26
CA GLU A 103 -22.14 -3.83 0.19
C GLU A 103 -20.75 -3.34 0.60
N GLU A 104 -20.57 -2.86 1.84
CA GLU A 104 -19.27 -2.43 2.37
C GLU A 104 -18.33 -3.64 2.55
N LYS A 105 -18.87 -4.79 2.96
CA LYS A 105 -18.11 -6.05 3.01
C LYS A 105 -17.67 -6.53 1.61
N GLN A 106 -18.53 -6.39 0.61
CA GLN A 106 -18.19 -6.71 -0.77
C GLN A 106 -17.11 -5.76 -1.30
N ALA A 107 -17.22 -4.45 -1.05
CA ALA A 107 -16.21 -3.46 -1.40
C ALA A 107 -14.85 -3.77 -0.73
N ALA A 108 -14.85 -4.16 0.55
CA ALA A 108 -13.64 -4.59 1.25
C ALA A 108 -13.04 -5.86 0.64
N SER A 109 -13.87 -6.83 0.22
CA SER A 109 -13.37 -8.04 -0.45
C SER A 109 -12.74 -7.75 -1.82
N LEU A 110 -13.29 -6.80 -2.58
CA LEU A 110 -12.70 -6.31 -3.82
C LEU A 110 -11.39 -5.56 -3.57
N LEU A 111 -11.30 -4.79 -2.48
CA LEU A 111 -10.04 -4.17 -2.06
C LEU A 111 -8.96 -5.22 -1.81
N ASP A 112 -9.27 -6.30 -1.08
CA ASP A 112 -8.33 -7.39 -0.84
C ASP A 112 -7.88 -8.09 -2.14
N GLN A 113 -8.79 -8.22 -3.12
CA GLN A 113 -8.46 -8.80 -4.42
C GLN A 113 -7.53 -7.89 -5.23
N THR A 114 -7.86 -6.60 -5.35
CA THR A 114 -7.04 -5.63 -6.09
C THR A 114 -5.64 -5.49 -5.48
N VAL A 115 -5.52 -5.54 -4.14
CA VAL A 115 -4.21 -5.59 -3.46
C VAL A 115 -3.40 -6.79 -3.92
N LYS A 116 -4.00 -7.98 -4.04
CA LYS A 116 -3.30 -9.20 -4.48
C LYS A 116 -2.86 -9.09 -5.93
N GLU A 117 -3.67 -8.51 -6.80
CA GLU A 117 -3.34 -8.29 -8.20
C GLU A 117 -2.16 -7.31 -8.35
N VAL A 118 -2.22 -6.14 -7.69
CA VAL A 118 -1.09 -5.20 -7.62
C VAL A 118 0.16 -5.86 -7.06
N SER A 119 0.00 -6.66 -6.01
CA SER A 119 1.10 -7.40 -5.39
C SER A 119 1.77 -8.34 -6.38
N THR A 120 0.97 -8.99 -7.22
CA THR A 120 1.44 -9.98 -8.20
C THR A 120 2.30 -9.28 -9.25
N TYR A 121 1.81 -8.19 -9.82
CA TYR A 121 2.58 -7.40 -10.78
C TYR A 121 3.82 -6.76 -10.16
N TYR A 122 3.75 -6.31 -8.90
CA TYR A 122 4.92 -5.81 -8.18
C TYR A 122 5.99 -6.89 -8.02
N CYS A 123 5.62 -8.09 -7.60
CA CYS A 123 6.54 -9.22 -7.49
C CYS A 123 7.18 -9.58 -8.84
N TYR A 124 6.40 -9.61 -9.93
CA TYR A 124 6.96 -9.81 -11.27
C TYR A 124 7.94 -8.71 -11.66
N THR A 125 7.62 -7.45 -11.33
CA THR A 125 8.51 -6.30 -11.57
C THR A 125 9.84 -6.47 -10.84
N VAL A 126 9.79 -6.83 -9.56
CA VAL A 126 10.99 -7.10 -8.75
C VAL A 126 11.79 -8.24 -9.38
N MET A 127 11.17 -9.37 -9.70
CA MET A 127 11.89 -10.52 -10.27
C MET A 127 12.52 -10.24 -11.64
N GLN A 128 11.90 -9.40 -12.47
CA GLN A 128 12.36 -9.15 -13.83
C GLN A 128 13.39 -8.01 -13.93
N PHE A 129 13.27 -6.99 -13.08
CA PHE A 129 14.05 -5.75 -13.20
C PHE A 129 15.01 -5.50 -12.05
N SER A 130 14.90 -6.22 -10.92
CA SER A 130 15.89 -6.16 -9.84
C SER A 130 17.11 -6.99 -10.19
N ARG A 131 18.28 -6.36 -10.10
CA ARG A 131 19.58 -7.03 -10.15
C ARG A 131 20.15 -6.93 -8.74
N TYR A 132 19.83 -7.90 -7.88
CA TYR A 132 20.26 -7.99 -6.48
C TYR A 132 21.77 -7.74 -6.25
N GLN A 133 22.60 -8.01 -7.26
CA GLN A 133 24.04 -7.76 -7.25
C GLN A 133 24.43 -6.26 -7.33
N ALA A 134 23.53 -5.41 -7.80
CA ALA A 134 23.73 -3.98 -8.04
C ALA A 134 22.73 -3.14 -7.21
N ALA A 135 22.84 -3.21 -5.88
CA ALA A 135 21.92 -2.58 -4.93
C ALA A 135 21.67 -1.08 -5.19
N GLN A 136 22.67 -0.33 -5.68
CA GLN A 136 22.49 1.09 -6.00
C GLN A 136 21.61 1.30 -7.24
N GLN A 137 21.73 0.44 -8.26
CA GLN A 137 20.88 0.51 -9.45
C GLN A 137 19.44 0.12 -9.13
N ASP A 138 19.26 -0.90 -8.30
CA ASP A 138 17.95 -1.32 -7.80
C ASP A 138 17.29 -0.23 -6.97
N ARG A 139 18.06 0.42 -6.07
CA ARG A 139 17.55 1.58 -5.33
C ARG A 139 17.04 2.66 -6.27
N MET A 140 17.83 3.03 -7.27
CA MET A 140 17.42 4.06 -8.24
C MET A 140 16.17 3.64 -9.02
N PHE A 141 16.06 2.36 -9.39
CA PHE A 141 14.86 1.81 -10.04
C PHE A 141 13.62 1.92 -9.15
N PHE A 142 13.68 1.45 -7.91
CA PHE A 142 12.52 1.45 -7.00
C PHE A 142 12.12 2.86 -6.53
N GLU A 143 13.08 3.78 -6.39
CA GLU A 143 12.78 5.20 -6.14
C GLU A 143 12.02 5.81 -7.32
N SER A 144 12.50 5.58 -8.55
CA SER A 144 11.83 6.07 -9.77
C SER A 144 10.45 5.44 -9.96
N LEU A 145 10.32 4.14 -9.70
CA LEU A 145 9.07 3.42 -9.77
C LEU A 145 8.04 4.03 -8.82
N TYR A 146 8.42 4.25 -7.56
CA TYR A 146 7.54 4.85 -6.57
C TYR A 146 7.07 6.25 -7.00
N GLU A 147 7.98 7.14 -7.39
CA GLU A 147 7.62 8.50 -7.80
C GLU A 147 6.74 8.51 -9.05
N PHE A 148 7.06 7.66 -10.02
CA PHE A 148 6.31 7.51 -11.26
C PHE A 148 4.86 7.08 -11.01
N ILE A 149 4.67 6.01 -10.23
CA ILE A 149 3.33 5.50 -9.90
C ILE A 149 2.56 6.55 -9.08
N THR A 150 3.21 7.14 -8.07
CA THR A 150 2.57 8.15 -7.21
C THR A 150 2.05 9.32 -8.05
N ASN A 151 2.85 9.83 -8.99
CA ASN A 151 2.44 10.93 -9.86
C ASN A 151 1.25 10.57 -10.76
N ILE A 152 1.25 9.36 -11.34
CA ILE A 152 0.15 8.91 -12.22
C ILE A 152 -1.15 8.72 -11.42
N VAL A 153 -1.07 8.04 -10.28
CA VAL A 153 -2.25 7.76 -9.45
C VAL A 153 -2.81 9.06 -8.87
N VAL A 154 -1.96 9.97 -8.37
CA VAL A 154 -2.43 11.29 -7.89
C VAL A 154 -3.06 12.11 -9.01
N ALA A 155 -2.59 12.00 -10.25
CA ALA A 155 -3.19 12.68 -11.40
C ALA A 155 -4.54 12.08 -11.84
N ALA A 156 -4.82 10.82 -11.47
CA ALA A 156 -6.05 10.12 -11.85
C ALA A 156 -7.25 10.48 -10.98
N PHE A 157 -7.01 10.91 -9.75
CA PHE A 157 -8.05 11.18 -8.76
C PHE A 157 -8.09 12.67 -8.38
N PRO A 158 -9.22 13.14 -7.82
CA PRO A 158 -9.32 14.50 -7.33
C PRO A 158 -8.26 14.85 -6.28
N THR A 159 -7.84 16.12 -6.27
CA THR A 159 -6.74 16.62 -5.41
C THR A 159 -7.00 16.48 -3.92
N HIS A 160 -8.26 16.40 -3.47
CA HIS A 160 -8.61 16.21 -2.07
C HIS A 160 -8.20 14.84 -1.51
N HIS A 161 -8.12 13.80 -2.36
CA HIS A 161 -7.65 12.48 -1.95
C HIS A 161 -6.13 12.32 -2.03
N ARG A 162 -5.39 13.34 -2.51
CA ARG A 162 -3.94 13.25 -2.77
C ARG A 162 -3.15 12.70 -1.58
N PHE A 163 -3.39 13.21 -0.38
CA PHE A 163 -2.68 12.77 0.82
C PHE A 163 -2.94 11.29 1.12
N ARG A 164 -4.20 10.85 0.98
CA ARG A 164 -4.62 9.46 1.23
C ARG A 164 -3.99 8.50 0.21
N ILE A 165 -3.92 8.93 -1.06
CA ILE A 165 -3.31 8.18 -2.15
C ILE A 165 -1.80 8.05 -1.94
N GLU A 166 -1.11 9.15 -1.66
CA GLU A 166 0.34 9.13 -1.40
C GLU A 166 0.69 8.24 -0.19
N ASP A 167 -0.14 8.26 0.85
CA ASP A 167 -0.01 7.39 2.01
C ASP A 167 -0.20 5.91 1.64
N GLU A 168 -1.21 5.58 0.85
CA GLU A 168 -1.45 4.18 0.45
C GLU A 168 -0.34 3.66 -0.47
N VAL A 169 0.05 4.44 -1.49
CA VAL A 169 1.15 4.09 -2.40
C VAL A 169 2.46 3.92 -1.62
N GLY A 170 2.71 4.79 -0.63
CA GLY A 170 3.83 4.66 0.30
C GLY A 170 3.78 3.38 1.12
N ARG A 171 2.60 3.02 1.65
CA ARG A 171 2.38 1.80 2.42
C ARG A 171 2.70 0.56 1.58
N ILE A 172 2.12 0.44 0.39
CA ILE A 172 2.23 -0.76 -0.46
C ILE A 172 3.65 -0.95 -1.01
N VAL A 173 4.34 0.11 -1.44
CA VAL A 173 5.69 -0.01 -2.06
C VAL A 173 6.81 0.02 -1.02
N ARG A 174 6.76 0.91 -0.02
CA ARG A 174 7.91 1.23 0.86
C ARG A 174 7.80 0.70 2.29
N THR A 175 6.70 0.04 2.65
CA THR A 175 6.31 -0.26 4.05
C THR A 175 5.96 0.98 4.86
N GLU A 176 5.18 0.78 5.92
CA GLU A 176 4.78 1.82 6.86
C GLU A 176 5.97 2.56 7.48
N THR A 177 7.08 1.85 7.72
CA THR A 177 8.27 2.44 8.35
C THR A 177 8.88 3.52 7.47
N PHE A 178 8.91 3.37 6.14
CA PHE A 178 9.57 4.30 5.20
C PHE A 178 8.62 5.25 4.47
N ASN A 179 7.32 5.20 4.79
CA ASN A 179 6.33 6.10 4.21
C ASN A 179 6.42 7.53 4.81
N MET A 180 7.05 8.43 4.06
CA MET A 180 7.30 9.82 4.49
C MET A 180 6.03 10.64 4.69
N THR A 181 5.00 10.39 3.90
CA THR A 181 3.71 11.10 3.94
C THR A 181 2.99 10.80 5.25
N ARG A 182 2.98 9.52 5.66
CA ARG A 182 2.58 9.12 7.01
C ARG A 182 3.49 9.69 8.09
N ARG A 183 4.79 9.84 7.80
CA ARG A 183 5.73 10.44 8.76
C ARG A 183 5.37 11.86 9.15
N LYS A 184 5.15 12.70 8.16
CA LYS A 184 4.82 14.11 8.40
C LYS A 184 3.47 14.28 9.10
N ASN A 185 2.53 13.36 8.88
CA ASN A 185 1.15 13.52 9.33
C ASN A 185 0.79 12.80 10.63
N ASP A 186 1.67 11.94 11.14
CA ASP A 186 1.55 11.37 12.47
C ASP A 186 1.41 12.45 13.56
N ALA A 187 0.46 12.27 14.47
CA ALA A 187 0.22 13.19 15.59
C ALA A 187 1.45 13.28 16.52
N ASN A 188 2.22 12.19 16.62
CA ASN A 188 3.43 12.13 17.44
C ASN A 188 4.70 12.60 16.70
N HIS A 189 4.56 13.26 15.55
CA HIS A 189 5.72 13.75 14.80
C HIS A 189 6.39 14.93 15.54
N HIS A 190 7.73 14.95 15.54
CA HIS A 190 8.52 15.94 16.28
C HIS A 190 8.24 17.39 15.89
N THR A 191 7.83 17.66 14.64
CA THR A 191 7.44 19.01 14.20
C THR A 191 6.05 19.44 14.67
N LYS A 192 5.22 18.52 15.18
CA LYS A 192 3.90 18.79 15.75
C LYS A 192 3.91 18.89 17.28
N MET A 193 5.07 18.62 17.90
CA MET A 193 5.29 18.83 19.33
C MET A 193 5.50 20.32 19.58
N HIS A 194 5.06 20.81 20.74
CA HIS A 194 5.11 22.22 21.13
C HIS A 194 6.53 22.79 21.42
N PHE A 195 7.60 22.02 21.16
CA PHE A 195 8.97 22.44 21.46
C PHE A 195 9.67 22.96 20.20
N SER A 196 10.22 24.16 20.29
CA SER A 196 11.10 24.72 19.28
C SER A 196 12.41 23.93 19.18
N SER A 197 13.07 24.02 18.02
CA SER A 197 14.38 23.38 17.80
C SER A 197 15.43 23.81 18.83
N ARG A 198 15.32 25.04 19.34
CA ARG A 198 16.19 25.59 20.39
C ARG A 198 15.94 24.93 21.74
N GLU A 199 14.68 24.73 22.13
CA GLU A 199 14.30 24.06 23.38
C GLU A 199 14.67 22.57 23.35
N LEU A 200 14.51 21.90 22.21
CA LEU A 200 14.97 20.52 22.05
C LEU A 200 16.50 20.39 22.14
N TYR A 201 17.23 21.38 21.62
CA TYR A 201 18.68 21.44 21.74
C TYR A 201 19.11 21.65 23.19
N VAL A 202 18.53 22.64 23.88
CA VAL A 202 18.80 22.89 25.30
C VAL A 202 18.47 21.66 26.12
N LEU A 203 17.32 21.01 25.88
CA LEU A 203 16.94 19.79 26.57
C LEU A 203 17.93 18.65 26.31
N ARG A 204 18.49 18.52 25.09
CA ARG A 204 19.48 17.48 24.76
C ARG A 204 20.81 17.66 25.49
N TYR A 205 21.25 18.90 25.59
CA TYR A 205 22.59 19.27 26.06
C TYR A 205 22.61 19.90 27.45
N ALA A 206 21.46 20.02 28.12
CA ALA A 206 21.38 20.48 29.51
C ALA A 206 22.00 19.44 30.46
N GLY A 207 22.91 19.93 31.33
CA GLY A 207 23.64 19.09 32.29
C GLY A 207 24.50 18.03 31.63
N ASP A 208 24.57 16.84 32.22
CA ASP A 208 25.36 15.69 31.72
C ASP A 208 24.79 15.07 30.41
N GLY A 209 23.71 15.66 29.87
CA GLY A 209 23.04 15.22 28.64
C GLY A 209 22.38 13.84 28.72
N PHE A 210 22.51 13.11 29.83
CA PHE A 210 21.92 11.78 30.01
C PHE A 210 20.40 11.87 30.24
N MET A 211 19.96 12.68 31.22
CA MET A 211 18.54 12.90 31.45
C MET A 211 17.88 13.66 30.29
N GLY A 212 18.59 14.62 29.69
CA GLY A 212 18.15 15.29 28.48
C GLY A 212 17.85 14.33 27.32
N ARG A 213 18.77 13.38 27.06
CA ARG A 213 18.57 12.32 26.07
C ARG A 213 17.42 11.37 26.42
N ARG A 214 17.25 11.02 27.70
CA ARG A 214 16.12 10.17 28.15
C ARG A 214 14.78 10.86 27.99
N ILE A 215 14.68 12.14 28.37
CA ILE A 215 13.46 12.94 28.22
C ILE A 215 13.16 13.12 26.74
N LEU A 216 14.15 13.43 25.90
CA LEU A 216 13.95 13.50 24.44
C LEU A 216 13.53 12.17 23.82
N ALA A 217 14.06 11.04 24.31
CA ALA A 217 13.63 9.72 23.85
C ALA A 217 12.21 9.36 24.33
N ALA A 218 11.78 9.88 25.48
CA ALA A 218 10.42 9.72 26.01
C ALA A 218 9.41 10.65 25.32
N LEU A 219 9.83 11.88 24.97
CA LEU A 219 9.06 12.86 24.21
C LEU A 219 8.96 12.49 22.73
N HIS A 220 10.00 11.86 22.17
CA HIS A 220 9.98 11.27 20.84
C HIS A 220 10.02 9.74 20.98
N PRO A 221 8.94 9.10 21.46
CA PRO A 221 8.88 7.65 21.43
C PRO A 221 9.10 7.23 19.98
N ARG A 222 10.11 6.39 19.74
CA ARG A 222 10.31 5.80 18.43
C ARG A 222 8.98 5.16 18.04
N ARG A 223 8.46 5.47 16.85
CA ARG A 223 7.17 4.97 16.34
C ARG A 223 6.98 3.47 16.55
N HIS A 224 8.09 2.77 16.48
CA HIS A 224 8.20 1.41 16.98
C HIS A 224 9.28 1.40 18.04
N ALA A 225 8.87 1.46 19.31
CA ALA A 225 9.78 1.51 20.45
C ALA A 225 10.67 0.26 20.58
N GLY A 226 10.45 -0.78 19.75
CA GLY A 226 11.27 -2.00 19.67
C GLY A 226 11.99 -2.25 18.34
N ASP A 227 11.69 -1.53 17.25
CA ASP A 227 12.27 -1.87 15.96
C ASP A 227 13.58 -1.12 15.72
N SER A 228 14.68 -1.87 15.73
CA SER A 228 15.96 -1.35 15.22
C SER A 228 15.87 -1.08 13.72
N VAL A 229 16.75 -0.22 13.20
CA VAL A 229 16.89 -0.02 11.74
C VAL A 229 17.11 -1.36 11.04
N ASN A 230 17.85 -2.28 11.67
CA ASN A 230 18.09 -3.63 11.16
C ASN A 230 16.80 -4.45 11.07
N GLN A 231 15.91 -4.33 12.05
CA GLN A 231 14.59 -4.97 11.97
C GLN A 231 13.70 -4.32 10.92
N ALA A 232 13.73 -2.99 10.78
CA ALA A 232 12.99 -2.29 9.73
C ALA A 232 13.48 -2.66 8.32
N VAL A 233 14.80 -2.83 8.12
CA VAL A 233 15.41 -3.29 6.86
C VAL A 233 15.01 -4.74 6.55
N SER A 234 14.77 -5.57 7.57
CA SER A 234 14.27 -6.93 7.38
C SER A 234 12.79 -7.00 6.99
N ARG A 235 12.03 -5.89 7.09
CA ARG A 235 10.63 -5.83 6.66
C ARG A 235 10.56 -5.69 5.14
N ARG A 236 9.71 -6.52 4.53
CA ARG A 236 9.42 -6.48 3.09
C ARG A 236 8.27 -5.52 2.83
N SER A 237 8.19 -4.97 1.62
CA SER A 237 6.98 -4.27 1.16
C SER A 237 5.73 -5.13 1.40
N PRO A 238 4.59 -4.58 1.87
CA PRO A 238 3.37 -5.33 2.10
C PRO A 238 2.92 -6.13 0.87
N LEU A 239 3.12 -5.60 -0.33
CA LEU A 239 2.84 -6.31 -1.59
C LEU A 239 3.58 -7.65 -1.70
N ALA A 240 4.87 -7.66 -1.37
CA ALA A 240 5.67 -8.87 -1.37
C ALA A 240 5.30 -9.82 -0.22
N ALA A 241 4.93 -9.28 0.95
CA ALA A 241 4.51 -10.07 2.10
C ALA A 241 3.17 -10.80 1.88
N MET A 242 2.28 -10.24 1.07
CA MET A 242 0.99 -10.86 0.75
C MET A 242 1.11 -12.15 -0.08
N LEU A 243 2.14 -12.26 -0.92
CA LEU A 243 2.27 -13.36 -1.88
C LEU A 243 3.44 -14.30 -1.61
N VAL A 244 4.56 -13.76 -1.12
CA VAL A 244 5.79 -14.54 -0.96
C VAL A 244 6.03 -14.75 0.53
N PRO A 245 5.90 -16.00 1.02
CA PRO A 245 6.13 -16.30 2.42
C PRO A 245 7.56 -15.93 2.82
N SER A 246 7.74 -15.51 4.07
CA SER A 246 9.07 -15.19 4.55
C SER A 246 9.98 -16.41 4.71
N ALA A 247 11.30 -16.26 4.59
CA ALA A 247 12.21 -17.38 4.85
C ALA A 247 12.04 -17.92 6.28
N ARG A 248 11.69 -17.01 7.19
CA ARG A 248 11.27 -17.32 8.56
C ARG A 248 9.94 -18.08 8.59
N GLU A 249 8.89 -17.60 7.91
CA GLU A 249 7.61 -18.33 7.82
C GLU A 249 7.75 -19.69 7.15
N ILE A 250 8.60 -19.83 6.13
CA ILE A 250 8.90 -21.11 5.48
C ILE A 250 9.56 -22.05 6.51
N SER A 251 10.54 -21.55 7.29
CA SER A 251 11.17 -22.34 8.34
C SER A 251 10.17 -22.73 9.44
N GLU A 252 9.30 -21.82 9.87
CA GLU A 252 8.27 -22.07 10.88
C GLU A 252 7.25 -23.10 10.37
N LYS A 253 6.76 -22.96 9.13
CA LYS A 253 5.88 -23.94 8.48
C LYS A 253 6.54 -25.31 8.34
N ASN A 254 7.82 -25.36 7.96
CA ASN A 254 8.56 -26.62 7.86
C ASN A 254 8.75 -27.28 9.23
N THR A 255 9.03 -26.50 10.28
CA THR A 255 9.10 -27.03 11.65
C THR A 255 7.76 -27.47 12.20
N ALA A 256 6.66 -26.80 11.83
CA ALA A 256 5.31 -27.20 12.18
C ALA A 256 4.93 -28.52 11.48
N ALA A 257 5.20 -28.64 10.18
CA ALA A 257 4.98 -29.87 9.41
C ALA A 257 5.80 -31.04 9.98
N MET A 258 7.06 -30.82 10.34
CA MET A 258 7.88 -31.85 10.99
C MET A 258 7.36 -32.28 12.37
N ARG A 259 6.73 -31.36 13.13
CA ARG A 259 6.10 -31.69 14.42
C ARG A 259 4.83 -32.51 14.23
N GLU A 260 4.02 -32.19 13.24
CA GLU A 260 2.82 -32.96 12.89
C GLU A 260 3.17 -34.37 12.38
N ASP A 261 4.21 -34.50 11.55
CA ASP A 261 4.74 -35.79 11.10
C ASP A 261 5.34 -36.62 12.24
N ALA A 262 6.01 -35.98 13.20
CA ALA A 262 6.51 -36.66 14.39
C ALA A 262 5.36 -37.13 15.30
N ALA A 263 4.31 -36.32 15.46
CA ALA A 263 3.13 -36.66 16.24
C ALA A 263 2.32 -37.80 15.60
N SER A 264 2.16 -37.81 14.27
CA SER A 264 1.46 -38.88 13.55
C SER A 264 2.22 -40.22 13.60
N ARG A 265 3.56 -40.17 13.56
CA ARG A 265 4.43 -41.36 13.77
C ARG A 265 4.43 -41.86 15.21
N ALA A 266 4.29 -40.97 16.20
CA ALA A 266 4.15 -41.38 17.60
C ALA A 266 2.79 -42.03 17.85
N ALA A 267 1.71 -41.49 17.29
CA ALA A 267 0.36 -42.06 17.39
C ALA A 267 0.23 -43.44 16.73
N SER A 268 0.87 -43.65 15.57
CA SER A 268 0.85 -44.95 14.89
C SER A 268 1.63 -46.04 15.65
N ARG A 269 2.69 -45.67 16.39
CA ARG A 269 3.44 -46.58 17.27
C ARG A 269 2.65 -47.01 18.52
N VAL A 270 1.77 -46.15 19.04
CA VAL A 270 0.92 -46.48 20.20
C VAL A 270 -0.24 -47.39 19.78
N GLY A 271 -0.85 -47.17 18.60
CA GLY A 271 -1.91 -48.03 18.07
C GLY A 271 -1.46 -49.44 17.67
N GLY A 272 -0.20 -49.62 17.25
CA GLY A 272 0.34 -50.91 16.83
C GLY A 272 0.64 -51.90 17.97
N ARG A 273 0.75 -51.43 19.23
CA ARG A 273 1.15 -52.27 20.37
C ARG A 273 -0.03 -52.93 21.10
N ALA A 274 -1.27 -52.58 20.75
CA ALA A 274 -2.48 -53.10 21.39
C ALA A 274 -3.10 -54.34 20.70
N ARG A 275 -2.58 -54.80 19.55
CA ARG A 275 -3.16 -55.91 18.77
C ARG A 275 -2.45 -57.27 18.88
N SER A 276 -1.41 -57.39 19.70
CA SER A 276 -0.65 -58.64 19.84
C SER A 276 -0.68 -59.20 21.27
N ARG A 277 -1.86 -59.33 21.87
CA ARG A 277 -2.09 -60.16 23.06
C ARG A 277 -3.55 -60.59 23.10
N SER A 278 -3.82 -61.72 22.44
CA SER A 278 -4.96 -62.57 22.80
C SER A 278 -4.41 -63.99 23.04
N PRO A 279 -4.93 -64.70 24.05
CA PRO A 279 -4.34 -65.92 24.62
C PRO A 279 -4.42 -67.15 23.71
#